data_AF-A0AAW3VB54-F1
#
_entry.id   AF-A0AAW3VB54-F1
#
_cell.length_a   1.000
_cell.length_b   1.000
_cell.length_c   1.000
_cell.angle_alpha   90.00
_cell.angle_beta   90.00
_cell.angle_gamma   90.00
#
_symmetry.space_group_name_H-M   'P 1'
#
loop_
_entity.id
_entity.type
_entity.pdbx_description
1 polymer ?
#
loop_
_entity_poly.entity_id
_entity_poly.type
_entity_poly.pdbx_seq_one_letter_code
_entity_poly.pdbx_strand_id
1 'polypeptide(L)' 'MDHEKARAEETAAMERVLTATKRVRAAFASLQSQFPPAGSGQPSQFALQTFDAALQELEDAQAAFDEILGDLLDGNR' A
#
# COMPACT_ATOMS: atom_id res chain seq x y z
N MET A 1 -26.34 3.89 12.32
CA MET A 1 -24.88 3.94 12.13
C MET A 1 -24.25 4.06 13.49
N ASP A 2 -23.27 3.22 13.79
CA ASP A 2 -22.39 3.45 14.94
C ASP A 2 -21.23 4.33 14.44
N HIS A 3 -21.30 5.63 14.74
CA HIS A 3 -20.31 6.59 14.27
C HIS A 3 -18.91 6.30 14.81
N GLU A 4 -18.79 5.65 15.98
CA GLU A 4 -17.48 5.26 16.53
C GLU A 4 -16.85 4.16 15.67
N LYS A 5 -17.66 3.19 15.25
CA LYS A 5 -17.23 2.13 14.33
C LYS A 5 -16.84 2.69 12.96
N ALA A 6 -17.62 3.61 12.39
CA ALA A 6 -17.30 4.24 11.11
C ALA A 6 -15.96 4.98 11.14
N ARG A 7 -15.69 5.74 12.21
CA ARG A 7 -14.40 6.45 12.38
C ARG A 7 -13.22 5.50 12.63
N ALA A 8 -13.46 4.38 13.30
CA ALA A 8 -12.44 3.33 13.44
C ALA A 8 -12.10 2.70 12.09
N GLU A 9 -13.11 2.44 11.23
CA GLU A 9 -12.91 1.93 9.87
C GLU A 9 -12.14 2.91 8.98
N GLU A 10 -12.44 4.22 9.05
CA GLU A 10 -11.71 5.27 8.34
C GLU A 10 -10.23 5.32 8.74
N THR A 11 -9.96 5.29 10.05
CA THR A 11 -8.59 5.28 10.58
C THR A 11 -7.84 4.03 10.13
N ALA A 12 -8.49 2.87 10.20
CA ALA A 12 -7.90 1.61 9.74
C ALA A 12 -7.61 1.62 8.23
N ALA A 13 -8.45 2.26 7.41
CA ALA A 13 -8.20 2.41 5.98
C ALA A 13 -6.96 3.27 5.70
N MET A 14 -6.81 4.41 6.39
CA MET A 14 -5.60 5.21 6.30
C MET A 14 -4.35 4.45 6.75
N GLU A 15 -4.44 3.67 7.83
CA GLU A 15 -3.33 2.84 8.30
C GLU A 15 -2.93 1.75 7.30
N ARG A 16 -3.89 1.16 6.58
CA ARG A 16 -3.62 0.21 5.49
C ARG A 16 -2.86 0.85 4.35
N VAL A 17 -3.28 2.02 3.87
CA VAL A 17 -2.57 2.77 2.81
C VAL A 17 -1.14 3.12 3.25
N LEU A 18 -0.97 3.60 4.48
CA LEU A 18 0.35 3.91 5.03
C LEU A 18 1.24 2.66 5.11
N THR A 19 0.67 1.54 5.54
CA THR A 19 1.39 0.27 5.67
C THR A 19 1.81 -0.27 4.31
N ALA A 20 0.91 -0.27 3.32
CA ALA A 20 1.21 -0.69 1.96
C ALA A 20 2.29 0.21 1.32
N THR A 21 2.21 1.53 1.52
CA THR A 21 3.24 2.47 1.07
C THR A 21 4.62 2.16 1.66
N LYS A 22 4.67 1.84 2.96
CA LYS A 22 5.93 1.43 3.62
C LYS A 22 6.47 0.12 3.03
N ARG A 23 5.61 -0.83 2.70
CA ARG A 23 5.99 -2.10 2.04
C ARG A 23 6.56 -1.87 0.65
N VAL A 24 5.90 -1.06 -0.18
CA VAL A 24 6.41 -0.65 -1.51
C VAL A 24 7.80 -0.04 -1.38
N ARG A 25 7.97 0.91 -0.45
CA ARG A 25 9.29 1.53 -0.20
C ARG A 25 10.36 0.51 0.19
N ALA A 26 10.02 -0.44 1.07
CA ALA A 26 10.96 -1.47 1.51
C ALA A 26 11.33 -2.44 0.38
N ALA A 27 10.34 -2.91 -0.38
CA ALA A 27 10.54 -3.79 -1.53
C ALA A 27 11.38 -3.08 -2.62
N PHE A 28 11.10 -1.80 -2.88
CA PHE A 28 11.87 -1.00 -3.82
C PHE A 28 13.32 -0.79 -3.36
N ALA A 29 13.56 -0.53 -2.08
CA ALA A 29 14.92 -0.42 -1.54
C ALA A 29 15.70 -1.74 -1.68
N SER A 30 15.04 -2.87 -1.43
CA SER A 30 15.61 -4.21 -1.65
C SER A 30 15.86 -4.52 -3.12
N LEU A 31 15.03 -3.99 -4.01
CA LEU A 31 15.23 -4.11 -5.46
C LEU A 31 16.41 -3.25 -5.91
N GLN A 32 16.50 -2.00 -5.43
CA GLN A 32 17.59 -1.07 -5.73
C GLN A 32 18.96 -1.58 -5.28
N SER A 33 19.05 -2.28 -4.14
CA SER A 33 20.32 -2.83 -3.66
C SER A 33 20.94 -3.89 -4.59
N GLN A 34 20.17 -4.40 -5.57
CA GLN A 34 20.65 -5.35 -6.58
C GLN A 34 21.20 -4.66 -7.84
N PHE A 35 21.05 -3.34 -7.95
CA PHE A 35 21.65 -2.54 -9.02
C PHE A 35 23.04 -2.01 -8.62
N PRO A 36 23.90 -1.66 -9.59
CA PRO A 36 25.22 -1.10 -9.29
C PRO A 36 25.11 0.22 -8.53
N PRO A 37 26.06 0.55 -7.63
CA PRO A 37 27.32 -0.14 -7.37
C PRO A 37 27.25 -1.30 -6.37
N ALA A 38 26.11 -1.53 -5.73
CA ALA A 38 25.98 -2.53 -4.67
C ALA A 38 25.69 -3.96 -5.19
N GLY A 39 25.02 -4.08 -6.34
CA GLY A 39 24.66 -5.36 -6.94
C GLY A 39 25.13 -5.53 -8.38
N SER A 40 24.80 -6.68 -8.97
CA SER A 40 25.23 -7.10 -10.31
C SER A 40 24.47 -6.40 -11.45
N GLY A 41 23.45 -5.58 -11.14
CA GLY A 41 22.54 -4.99 -12.14
C GLY A 41 21.48 -5.94 -12.66
N GLN A 42 21.36 -7.11 -12.05
CA GLN A 42 20.32 -8.09 -12.36
C GLN A 42 19.49 -8.34 -11.10
N PRO A 43 18.33 -7.67 -10.94
CA PRO A 43 17.43 -8.01 -9.85
C PRO A 43 16.92 -9.44 -10.00
N SER A 44 16.86 -10.15 -8.89
CA SER A 44 16.27 -11.48 -8.81
C SER A 44 14.78 -11.43 -9.11
N GLN A 45 14.26 -12.50 -9.73
CA GLN A 45 12.83 -12.66 -9.98
C GLN A 45 12.01 -12.52 -8.69
N PHE A 46 12.54 -13.03 -7.57
CA PHE A 46 11.90 -12.91 -6.27
C PHE A 46 11.74 -11.45 -5.82
N ALA A 47 12.75 -10.60 -6.03
CA ALA A 47 12.67 -9.18 -5.68
C ALA A 47 11.68 -8.41 -6.57
N LEU A 48 11.61 -8.74 -7.85
CA LEU A 48 10.60 -8.19 -8.76
C LEU A 48 9.19 -8.58 -8.32
N GLN A 49 8.94 -9.87 -8.06
CA GLN A 49 7.64 -10.34 -7.57
C GLN A 49 7.25 -9.72 -6.22
N THR A 50 8.22 -9.54 -5.33
CA THR A 50 7.98 -8.89 -4.03
C THR A 50 7.59 -7.42 -4.21
N PHE A 51 8.23 -6.72 -5.14
CA PHE A 51 7.90 -5.34 -5.47
C PHE A 51 6.52 -5.23 -6.13
N ASP A 52 6.21 -6.09 -7.10
CA ASP A 52 4.91 -6.13 -7.77
C ASP A 52 3.77 -6.44 -6.80
N ALA A 53 3.96 -7.40 -5.89
CA ALA A 53 2.98 -7.72 -4.86
C ALA A 53 2.75 -6.55 -3.90
N ALA A 54 3.80 -5.81 -3.54
CA ALA A 54 3.67 -4.61 -2.71
C ALA A 54 2.91 -3.48 -3.43
N LEU A 55 3.12 -3.33 -4.74
CA LEU A 55 2.36 -2.36 -5.56
C LEU A 55 0.88 -2.74 -5.61
N GLN A 56 0.56 -4.00 -5.85
CA GLN A 56 -0.83 -4.49 -5.83
C GLN A 56 -1.50 -4.23 -4.47
N GLU A 57 -0.80 -4.50 -3.36
CA GLU A 57 -1.34 -4.23 -2.02
C GLU A 57 -1.60 -2.74 -1.79
N LEU A 58 -0.79 -1.85 -2.36
CA LEU A 58 -1.02 -0.40 -2.30
C LEU A 58 -2.25 0.00 -3.12
N GLU A 59 -2.41 -0.54 -4.32
CA GLU A 59 -3.59 -0.29 -5.17
C GLU A 59 -4.87 -0.75 -4.48
N ASP A 60 -4.87 -1.96 -3.91
CA ASP A 60 -6.02 -2.51 -3.18
C ASP A 60 -6.35 -1.64 -1.94
N ALA A 61 -5.33 -1.19 -1.20
CA ALA A 61 -5.53 -0.33 -0.04
C ALA A 61 -6.05 1.07 -0.43
N GLN A 62 -5.60 1.62 -1.56
CA GLN A 62 -6.09 2.89 -2.09
C GLN A 62 -7.54 2.78 -2.56
N ALA A 63 -7.89 1.74 -3.31
CA ALA A 63 -9.25 1.50 -3.75
C ALA A 63 -10.23 1.39 -2.57
N ALA A 64 -9.87 0.61 -1.54
CA ALA A 64 -10.68 0.48 -0.33
C ALA A 64 -10.82 1.80 0.45
N PHE A 65 -9.79 2.65 0.44
CA PHE A 65 -9.85 3.97 1.04
C PHE A 65 -10.72 4.93 0.23
N ASP A 66 -10.64 4.89 -1.10
CA ASP A 66 -11.45 5.70 -2.00
C ASP A 66 -12.94 5.36 -1.89
N GLU A 67 -13.29 4.08 -1.71
CA GLU A 67 -14.68 3.67 -1.40
C GLU A 67 -15.19 4.30 -0.10
N ILE A 68 -14.37 4.26 0.96
CA ILE A 68 -14.72 4.87 2.26
C ILE A 68 -14.83 6.40 2.16
N LEU A 69 -13.95 7.04 1.39
CA LEU A 69 -14.04 8.47 1.13
C LEU A 69 -15.28 8.84 0.30
N GLY A 70 -15.62 8.04 -0.71
CA GLY A 70 -16.84 8.20 -1.49
C GLY A 70 -18.08 8.17 -0.61
N ASP A 71 -18.20 7.14 0.23
CA ASP A 71 -19.28 7.00 1.20
C ASP A 71 -19.37 8.19 2.17
N LEU A 72 -18.21 8.68 2.63
CA LEU A 72 -18.13 9.84 3.53
C LEU A 72 -18.58 11.13 2.83
N LEU A 73 -18.16 11.36 1.59
CA LEU A 73 -18.51 12.56 0.82
C LEU A 73 -19.96 12.57 0.37
N ASP A 74 -20.53 11.40 0.09
CA ASP A 74 -21.94 11.25 -0.28
C ASP A 74 -22.90 11.36 0.92
N GLY A 75 -22.36 11.44 2.16
CA GLY A 75 -23.15 11.50 3.38
C GLY A 75 -23.84 10.18 3.73
N ASN A 76 -23.36 9.07 3.17
CA ASN A 76 -23.87 7.72 3.42
C ASN A 76 -23.29 7.10 4.70
N ARG A 77 -22.51 7.85 5.48
CA ARG A 77 -21.86 7.45 6.74
C ARG A 77 -22.13 8.45 7.88
#